data_AF-A0A8H4PIF1-F1
#
_entry.id   AF-A0A8H4PIF1-F1
#
_cell.length_a   1.000
_cell.length_b   1.000
_cell.length_c   1.000
_cell.angle_alpha   90.00
_cell.angle_beta   90.00
_cell.angle_gamma   90.00
#
_symmetry.space_group_name_H-M   'P 1'
#
loop_
_entity.id
_entity.type
_entity.pdbx_description
1 polymer ?
#
loop_
_entity_poly.entity_id
_entity_poly.type
_entity_poly.pdbx_seq_one_letter_code
_entity_poly.pdbx_strand_id
1 'polypeptide(L)'
;MLKSFVAVSAGLIGGAHAFWRMECPGRVGLARLDPIVDPGKISPHVHAIHGSSGFSDNSNTEQLLNADCTSCRVSQDKSSYWHPAMYFKDGDTGEFELVPQVGGMLAYYLLYGENVTAFPPDFRMLSGSTNRRTYTAGDPSKPDPEKSTWNIMGEVDQDVLAQRALGFNCLNYQREPEGTLYRHYMPDKEYLDANCKDGIRLEIMFPSCWKGGDAVDSDNHKDHVAFPDLVMTGTCPSGYPVRIPSLMYEVIWNTDAFADRNGKFVFANNDTTGYGYHADFITGWEEEFLQDAINTCTSETGKIEDCPLFDVISEGEATSCEMELPKVLAKEDVLGPMAKLPGGTGSSYGDGSDDGASQAPGSTAGAKPTLSYTPGDRPENSASPLPGQVFKETSAYEAPAPSLALPSSQTTLIQIAQSVPGVDGSVGAAAAEPTIAEVPTSIPTSAPATTPAPEPAPPTDTKSYWSTQYITNGNLVSKILWDEKIVYVTELAVETEVVTVTSMVVVTPEARRRRRGAHLHGHGHRHF
;
A
#
# COMPACT_ATOMS: atom_id res chain seq x y z
N MET A 1 -54.64 1.53 26.15
CA MET A 1 -53.48 0.70 25.76
C MET A 1 -52.64 1.52 24.79
N LEU A 2 -51.64 2.25 25.30
CA LEU A 2 -50.68 2.98 24.48
C LEU A 2 -49.39 2.17 24.50
N LYS A 3 -49.01 1.58 23.36
CA LYS A 3 -47.75 0.85 23.22
C LYS A 3 -46.64 1.87 22.96
N SER A 4 -45.73 2.00 23.92
CA SER A 4 -44.46 2.72 23.75
C SER A 4 -43.62 1.98 22.70
N PHE A 5 -43.29 2.66 21.59
CA PHE A 5 -42.22 2.24 20.71
C PHE A 5 -40.91 2.82 21.26
N VAL A 6 -40.02 1.95 21.72
CA VAL A 6 -38.62 2.27 21.97
C VAL A 6 -37.96 2.38 20.59
N ALA A 7 -37.60 3.59 20.18
CA ALA A 7 -36.75 3.80 19.01
C ALA A 7 -35.34 3.37 19.40
N VAL A 8 -34.90 2.22 18.87
CA VAL A 8 -33.50 1.82 18.89
C VAL A 8 -32.80 2.66 17.83
N SER A 9 -32.12 3.72 18.25
CA SER A 9 -31.19 4.46 17.41
C SER A 9 -29.98 3.56 17.16
N ALA A 10 -29.98 2.84 16.04
CA ALA A 10 -28.76 2.26 15.49
C ALA A 10 -27.89 3.42 14.99
N GLY A 11 -26.86 3.77 15.76
CA GLY A 11 -25.86 4.74 15.34
C GLY A 11 -25.10 4.20 14.14
N LEU A 12 -25.17 4.90 13.01
CA LEU A 12 -24.25 4.72 11.90
C LEU A 12 -22.92 5.36 12.31
N ILE A 13 -21.97 4.55 12.79
CA ILE A 13 -20.58 4.96 12.95
C ILE A 13 -20.00 5.01 11.53
N GLY A 14 -19.85 6.22 10.97
CA GLY A 14 -18.95 6.41 9.84
C GLY A 14 -17.54 6.08 10.33
N GLY A 15 -16.92 5.06 9.75
CA GLY A 15 -15.59 4.62 10.15
C GLY A 15 -14.57 5.68 9.82
N ALA A 16 -14.17 6.48 10.81
CA ALA A 16 -12.88 7.16 10.77
C ALA A 16 -11.81 6.06 10.78
N HIS A 17 -11.01 5.98 9.71
CA HIS A 17 -9.89 5.05 9.66
C HIS A 17 -8.77 5.59 10.55
N ALA A 18 -8.71 5.10 11.77
CA ALA A 18 -7.65 5.39 12.72
C ALA A 18 -6.30 4.83 12.23
N PHE A 19 -5.22 5.59 12.38
CA PHE A 19 -3.87 5.15 12.02
C PHE A 19 -2.79 6.05 12.65
N TRP A 20 -1.54 5.62 12.58
CA TRP A 20 -0.38 6.50 12.73
C TRP A 20 0.65 6.23 11.63
N ARG A 21 1.51 7.23 11.40
CA ARG A 21 2.59 7.19 10.41
C ARG A 21 3.90 7.15 11.16
N MET A 22 4.49 5.97 11.28
CA MET A 22 5.79 5.82 11.89
C MET A 22 6.85 6.45 10.99
N GLU A 23 7.41 7.57 11.43
CA GLU A 23 8.45 8.28 10.71
C GLU A 23 9.81 7.65 10.99
N CYS A 24 10.46 7.09 9.96
CA CYS A 24 11.81 6.54 10.04
C CYS A 24 12.75 7.37 9.14
N PRO A 25 13.14 8.58 9.58
CA PRO A 25 13.85 9.57 8.76
C PRO A 25 15.25 9.12 8.32
N GLY A 26 15.80 8.08 8.96
CA GLY A 26 17.07 7.46 8.60
C GLY A 26 16.96 5.97 8.35
N ARG A 27 18.07 5.39 7.89
CA ARG A 27 18.30 3.95 7.84
C ARG A 27 19.26 3.59 8.96
N VAL A 28 19.07 2.43 9.57
CA VAL A 28 20.12 1.84 10.42
C VAL A 28 21.25 1.23 9.59
N GLY A 29 20.98 0.88 8.33
CA GLY A 29 22.02 0.37 7.44
C GLY A 29 21.60 0.15 5.99
N LEU A 30 22.62 -0.06 5.16
CA LEU A 30 22.52 -0.59 3.80
C LEU A 30 23.39 -1.83 3.72
N ALA A 31 22.79 -2.99 3.55
CA ALA A 31 23.54 -4.24 3.60
C ALA A 31 22.84 -5.36 2.85
N ARG A 32 23.63 -6.37 2.47
CA ARG A 32 23.12 -7.66 2.00
C ARG A 32 22.76 -8.58 3.17
N LEU A 33 21.77 -8.17 3.94
CA LEU A 33 21.24 -8.90 5.08
C LEU A 33 19.73 -9.09 4.95
N ASP A 34 19.28 -10.29 5.29
CA ASP A 34 17.87 -10.66 5.27
C ASP A 34 17.64 -11.83 6.24
N PRO A 35 17.21 -11.56 7.49
CA PRO A 35 16.98 -12.60 8.50
C PRO A 35 15.75 -13.48 8.22
N ILE A 36 14.90 -13.11 7.25
CA ILE A 36 13.72 -13.91 6.87
C ILE A 36 14.11 -14.87 5.75
N VAL A 37 14.58 -14.35 4.62
CA VAL A 37 14.82 -15.13 3.40
C VAL A 37 16.18 -15.83 3.41
N ASP A 38 17.20 -15.20 3.97
CA ASP A 38 18.58 -15.70 3.99
C ASP A 38 19.19 -15.76 5.41
N PRO A 39 18.53 -16.43 6.38
CA PRO A 39 18.97 -16.42 7.77
C PRO A 39 20.39 -17.00 7.92
N GLY A 40 21.26 -16.24 8.60
CA GLY A 40 22.67 -16.56 8.83
C GLY A 40 23.55 -16.53 7.57
N LYS A 41 23.06 -15.96 6.48
CA LYS A 41 23.75 -15.87 5.19
C LYS A 41 23.79 -14.43 4.70
N ILE A 42 24.65 -14.19 3.72
CA ILE A 42 24.66 -12.92 3.00
C ILE A 42 23.56 -12.97 1.95
N SER A 43 22.65 -12.00 2.00
CA SER A 43 21.56 -11.87 1.01
C SER A 43 22.11 -11.69 -0.41
N PRO A 44 21.38 -12.15 -1.45
CA PRO A 44 21.72 -11.90 -2.84
C PRO A 44 21.79 -10.44 -3.26
N HIS A 45 21.18 -9.52 -2.51
CA HIS A 45 21.09 -8.11 -2.89
C HIS A 45 21.01 -7.18 -1.67
N VAL A 46 21.22 -5.89 -1.88
CA VAL A 46 21.25 -4.87 -0.83
C VAL A 46 19.85 -4.44 -0.44
N HIS A 47 19.59 -4.42 0.86
CA HIS A 47 18.41 -3.83 1.45
C HIS A 47 18.72 -2.47 2.08
N ALA A 48 17.79 -1.53 1.96
CA ALA A 48 17.69 -0.37 2.83
C ALA A 48 16.93 -0.80 4.09
N ILE A 49 17.58 -0.66 5.25
CA ILE A 49 17.10 -1.21 6.52
C ILE A 49 16.78 -0.05 7.46
N HIS A 50 15.57 -0.04 7.99
CA HIS A 50 15.03 0.97 8.90
C HIS A 50 14.53 0.30 10.19
N GLY A 51 14.42 1.09 11.27
CA GLY A 51 13.94 0.61 12.56
C GLY A 51 15.07 0.26 13.51
N SER A 52 15.05 -0.92 14.13
CA SER A 52 15.97 -1.26 15.21
C SER A 52 17.43 -1.48 14.78
N SER A 53 18.37 -0.97 15.59
CA SER A 53 19.82 -1.27 15.50
C SER A 53 20.17 -2.72 15.84
N GLY A 54 19.24 -3.49 16.41
CA GLY A 54 19.36 -4.92 16.68
C GLY A 54 19.16 -5.81 15.44
N PHE A 55 19.02 -5.20 14.26
CA PHE A 55 18.96 -5.91 13.00
C PHE A 55 20.28 -6.64 12.68
N SER A 56 20.17 -7.88 12.24
CA SER A 56 21.29 -8.79 12.00
C SER A 56 20.86 -9.90 11.03
N ASP A 57 21.76 -10.83 10.71
CA ASP A 57 21.49 -11.97 9.84
C ASP A 57 20.54 -13.02 10.45
N ASN A 58 20.17 -12.90 11.72
CA ASN A 58 19.28 -13.84 12.40
C ASN A 58 18.31 -13.19 13.40
N SER A 59 18.02 -11.89 13.26
CA SER A 59 17.21 -11.14 14.22
C SER A 59 15.82 -11.73 14.45
N ASN A 60 15.41 -11.73 15.71
CA ASN A 60 14.07 -12.02 16.21
C ASN A 60 13.56 -10.87 17.09
N THR A 61 12.33 -10.95 17.60
CA THR A 61 11.74 -9.83 18.37
C THR A 61 12.55 -9.50 19.63
N GLU A 62 13.09 -10.49 20.32
CA GLU A 62 13.94 -10.27 21.50
C GLU A 62 15.20 -9.47 21.17
N GLN A 63 15.92 -9.82 20.09
CA GLN A 63 17.12 -9.09 19.66
C GLN A 63 16.78 -7.67 19.23
N LEU A 64 15.63 -7.48 18.57
CA LEU A 64 15.18 -6.16 18.15
C LEU A 64 14.83 -5.26 19.34
N LEU A 65 14.08 -5.77 20.32
CA LEU A 65 13.68 -5.03 21.52
C LEU A 65 14.86 -4.66 22.42
N ASN A 66 15.89 -5.51 22.47
CA ASN A 66 17.11 -5.27 23.23
C ASN A 66 18.09 -4.28 22.58
N ALA A 67 17.74 -3.70 21.42
CA ALA A 67 18.61 -2.81 20.69
C ALA A 67 18.72 -1.40 21.31
N ASP A 68 19.92 -0.82 21.22
CA ASP A 68 20.24 0.48 21.82
C ASP A 68 19.40 1.63 21.24
N CYS A 69 19.13 1.61 19.93
CA CYS A 69 18.40 2.68 19.24
C CYS A 69 17.47 2.15 18.13
N THR A 70 16.63 3.04 17.61
CA THR A 70 15.81 2.82 16.41
C THR A 70 15.96 4.02 15.47
N SER A 71 15.90 3.80 14.15
CA SER A 71 15.87 4.89 13.16
C SER A 71 14.46 5.48 12.96
N CYS A 72 13.48 5.03 13.75
CA CYS A 72 12.12 5.52 13.78
C CYS A 72 11.87 6.45 14.98
N ARG A 73 10.93 7.39 14.83
CA ARG A 73 10.74 8.47 15.81
C ARG A 73 9.96 8.09 17.06
N VAL A 74 9.32 6.92 17.12
CA VAL A 74 8.72 6.41 18.37
C VAL A 74 9.69 5.41 18.97
N SER A 75 10.27 5.74 20.13
CA SER A 75 11.35 4.93 20.72
C SER A 75 10.93 3.53 21.14
N GLN A 76 9.64 3.33 21.45
CA GLN A 76 9.06 2.02 21.73
C GLN A 76 8.98 1.11 20.51
N ASP A 77 9.03 1.66 19.30
CA ASP A 77 9.08 0.86 18.08
C ASP A 77 10.50 0.43 17.74
N LYS A 78 10.81 -0.83 18.08
CA LYS A 78 12.05 -1.49 17.68
C LYS A 78 11.82 -2.46 16.52
N SER A 79 10.73 -2.36 15.78
CA SER A 79 10.51 -3.22 14.61
C SER A 79 11.59 -3.02 13.56
N SER A 80 11.76 -4.00 12.69
CA SER A 80 12.65 -3.91 11.53
C SER A 80 11.84 -3.90 10.25
N TYR A 81 12.19 -2.94 9.39
CA TYR A 81 11.53 -2.69 8.12
C TYR A 81 12.61 -2.61 7.05
N TRP A 82 12.53 -3.45 6.03
CA TRP A 82 13.51 -3.36 4.95
C TRP A 82 12.92 -3.69 3.58
N HIS A 83 13.59 -3.16 2.56
CA HIS A 83 13.21 -3.32 1.17
C HIS A 83 14.46 -3.17 0.27
N PRO A 84 14.43 -3.62 -1.00
CA PRO A 84 15.56 -3.45 -1.92
C PRO A 84 15.94 -1.98 -2.11
N ALA A 85 17.24 -1.71 -2.07
CA ALA A 85 17.76 -0.38 -2.41
C ALA A 85 17.62 -0.08 -3.91
N MET A 86 17.42 1.20 -4.27
CA MET A 86 17.40 1.66 -5.66
C MET A 86 18.75 2.24 -6.06
N TYR A 87 19.20 1.87 -7.25
CA TYR A 87 20.43 2.35 -7.87
C TYR A 87 20.14 3.01 -9.22
N PHE A 88 20.96 3.99 -9.58
CA PHE A 88 21.05 4.52 -10.93
C PHE A 88 22.20 3.82 -11.65
N LYS A 89 21.93 3.23 -12.81
CA LYS A 89 22.95 2.73 -13.72
C LYS A 89 23.24 3.79 -14.78
N ASP A 90 24.42 4.38 -14.71
CA ASP A 90 24.87 5.39 -15.67
C ASP A 90 25.02 4.79 -17.07
N GLY A 91 24.50 5.48 -18.08
CA GLY A 91 24.50 5.02 -19.47
C GLY A 91 25.86 5.14 -20.15
N ASP A 92 26.73 6.03 -19.68
CA ASP A 92 28.02 6.33 -20.30
C ASP A 92 29.13 5.47 -19.68
N THR A 93 29.11 5.29 -18.35
CA THR A 93 30.13 4.47 -17.64
C THR A 93 29.68 3.04 -17.40
N GLY A 94 28.37 2.78 -17.34
CA GLY A 94 27.81 1.49 -16.93
C GLY A 94 27.90 1.22 -15.43
N GLU A 95 28.38 2.18 -14.64
CA GLU A 95 28.50 2.08 -13.18
C GLU A 95 27.15 2.31 -12.49
N PHE A 96 27.04 1.80 -11.28
CA PHE A 96 25.86 1.90 -10.43
C PHE A 96 26.17 2.81 -9.25
N GLU A 97 25.24 3.68 -8.88
CA GLU A 97 25.31 4.46 -7.64
C GLU A 97 23.95 4.50 -6.96
N LEU A 98 23.98 4.58 -5.63
CA LEU A 98 22.76 4.60 -4.83
C LEU A 98 21.96 5.87 -5.12
N VAL A 99 20.66 5.71 -5.41
CA VAL A 99 19.75 6.86 -5.52
C VAL A 99 19.52 7.42 -4.11
N PRO A 100 19.54 8.74 -3.88
CA PRO A 100 19.25 9.26 -2.55
C PRO A 100 17.79 9.00 -2.13
N GLN A 101 17.57 8.58 -0.88
CA GLN A 101 16.22 8.60 -0.29
C GLN A 101 15.88 9.99 0.23
N VAL A 102 14.62 10.38 0.14
CA VAL A 102 14.09 11.65 0.67
C VAL A 102 13.26 11.36 1.90
N GLY A 103 13.68 11.85 3.07
CA GLY A 103 12.93 11.69 4.32
C GLY A 103 12.89 10.26 4.90
N GLY A 104 13.72 9.35 4.38
CA GLY A 104 13.79 7.96 4.86
C GLY A 104 12.58 7.12 4.41
N MET A 105 11.94 6.46 5.37
CA MET A 105 10.75 5.63 5.15
C MET A 105 9.64 6.05 6.12
N LEU A 106 8.39 6.01 5.65
CA LEU A 106 7.21 6.02 6.50
C LEU A 106 6.60 4.62 6.56
N ALA A 107 6.42 4.08 7.77
CA ALA A 107 5.64 2.87 7.99
C ALA A 107 4.26 3.23 8.56
N TYR A 108 3.21 2.99 7.79
CA TYR A 108 1.83 3.23 8.21
C TYR A 108 1.34 2.05 9.01
N TYR A 109 0.75 2.33 10.17
CA TYR A 109 -0.02 1.35 10.94
C TYR A 109 -1.50 1.69 10.78
N LEU A 110 -2.14 1.09 9.78
CA LEU A 110 -3.52 1.38 9.42
C LEU A 110 -4.45 0.42 10.17
N LEU A 111 -5.35 0.96 10.99
CA LEU A 111 -6.23 0.17 11.86
C LEU A 111 -7.55 -0.16 11.16
N TYR A 112 -7.46 -0.85 10.01
CA TYR A 112 -8.64 -1.21 9.23
C TYR A 112 -9.40 -2.41 9.81
N GLY A 113 -10.73 -2.30 9.82
CA GLY A 113 -11.62 -3.32 10.35
C GLY A 113 -11.88 -3.15 11.84
N GLU A 114 -12.46 -4.19 12.44
CA GLU A 114 -12.77 -4.23 13.87
C GLU A 114 -11.84 -5.23 14.58
N ASN A 115 -11.61 -5.02 15.88
CA ASN A 115 -10.82 -5.92 16.72
C ASN A 115 -9.41 -6.19 16.19
N VAL A 116 -8.73 -5.12 15.73
CA VAL A 116 -7.34 -5.18 15.30
C VAL A 116 -6.47 -5.64 16.47
N THR A 117 -5.74 -6.73 16.25
CA THR A 117 -4.90 -7.42 17.24
C THR A 117 -3.43 -7.08 16.98
N ALA A 118 -2.70 -6.76 18.04
CA ALA A 118 -1.25 -6.51 17.96
C ALA A 118 -0.49 -7.70 17.37
N PHE A 119 0.69 -7.42 16.79
CA PHE A 119 1.60 -8.47 16.36
C PHE A 119 2.15 -9.20 17.60
N PRO A 120 2.06 -10.54 17.68
CA PRO A 120 2.70 -11.29 18.75
C PRO A 120 4.23 -11.31 18.55
N PRO A 121 5.03 -11.63 19.59
CA PRO A 121 6.46 -11.82 19.45
C PRO A 121 6.83 -12.78 18.32
N ASP A 122 7.93 -12.48 17.64
CA ASP A 122 8.48 -13.17 16.47
C ASP A 122 7.60 -13.15 15.22
N PHE A 123 6.50 -12.38 15.22
CA PHE A 123 5.71 -12.15 14.01
C PHE A 123 6.54 -11.48 12.91
N ARG A 124 6.53 -12.09 11.73
CA ARG A 124 7.26 -11.60 10.56
C ARG A 124 6.57 -11.98 9.27
N MET A 125 6.64 -11.12 8.26
CA MET A 125 5.96 -11.35 6.99
C MET A 125 6.63 -10.63 5.83
N LEU A 126 6.33 -11.10 4.63
CA LEU A 126 6.79 -10.53 3.37
C LEU A 126 5.62 -9.99 2.54
N SER A 127 5.85 -8.87 1.85
CA SER A 127 5.00 -8.40 0.76
C SER A 127 5.79 -8.28 -0.55
N GLY A 128 5.13 -8.41 -1.70
CA GLY A 128 5.79 -8.39 -3.01
C GLY A 128 6.57 -9.67 -3.31
N SER A 129 7.38 -9.71 -4.37
CA SER A 129 8.22 -10.88 -4.68
C SER A 129 9.44 -10.50 -5.50
N THR A 130 10.62 -10.84 -5.00
CA THR A 130 11.89 -10.57 -5.69
C THR A 130 11.99 -11.18 -7.10
N ASN A 131 11.25 -12.27 -7.38
CA ASN A 131 11.31 -13.00 -8.66
C ASN A 131 10.34 -12.50 -9.74
N ARG A 132 9.36 -11.65 -9.41
CA ARG A 132 8.31 -11.28 -10.39
C ARG A 132 8.85 -10.25 -11.40
N ARG A 133 8.56 -10.46 -12.68
CA ARG A 133 8.99 -9.58 -13.79
C ARG A 133 7.86 -9.19 -14.74
N THR A 134 6.63 -9.56 -14.39
CA THR A 134 5.43 -9.31 -15.20
C THR A 134 4.25 -8.95 -14.30
N TYR A 135 3.36 -8.11 -14.81
CA TYR A 135 2.04 -7.85 -14.23
C TYR A 135 0.99 -8.72 -14.90
N THR A 136 0.19 -9.43 -14.11
CA THR A 136 -0.89 -10.30 -14.59
C THR A 136 -2.25 -9.96 -13.98
N ALA A 137 -2.31 -8.98 -13.07
CA ALA A 137 -3.54 -8.52 -12.43
C ALA A 137 -4.37 -7.54 -13.29
N GLY A 138 -3.97 -7.30 -14.54
CA GLY A 138 -4.69 -6.45 -15.49
C GLY A 138 -3.77 -5.86 -16.56
N ASP A 139 -4.24 -4.76 -17.17
CA ASP A 139 -3.44 -3.95 -18.09
C ASP A 139 -2.65 -2.92 -17.26
N PRO A 140 -1.31 -3.03 -17.13
CA PRO A 140 -0.52 -2.11 -16.32
C PRO A 140 -0.49 -0.69 -16.88
N SER A 141 -1.02 -0.43 -18.09
CA SER A 141 -1.21 0.91 -18.65
C SER A 141 -2.57 1.55 -18.33
N LYS A 142 -3.43 0.85 -17.57
CA LYS A 142 -4.72 1.38 -17.11
C LYS A 142 -4.82 1.37 -15.58
N PRO A 143 -5.55 2.34 -14.99
CA PRO A 143 -5.90 2.26 -13.58
C PRO A 143 -6.58 0.93 -13.28
N ASP A 144 -6.43 0.46 -12.04
CA ASP A 144 -7.17 -0.70 -11.56
C ASP A 144 -8.69 -0.50 -11.78
N PRO A 145 -9.43 -1.59 -12.09
CA PRO A 145 -10.89 -1.53 -12.11
C PRO A 145 -11.42 -1.11 -10.74
N GLU A 146 -12.64 -0.59 -10.70
CA GLU A 146 -13.27 -0.18 -9.45
C GLU A 146 -13.27 -1.33 -8.44
N LYS A 147 -12.78 -1.09 -7.22
CA LYS A 147 -12.63 -2.10 -6.16
C LYS A 147 -13.90 -2.94 -5.92
N SER A 148 -15.07 -2.32 -6.02
CA SER A 148 -16.38 -2.98 -5.87
C SER A 148 -16.61 -4.13 -6.88
N THR A 149 -15.90 -4.12 -8.02
CA THR A 149 -16.05 -5.10 -9.09
C THR A 149 -15.10 -6.29 -8.98
N TRP A 150 -14.03 -6.20 -8.16
CA TRP A 150 -12.96 -7.20 -8.11
C TRP A 150 -13.48 -8.59 -7.78
N ASN A 151 -14.37 -8.72 -6.78
CA ASN A 151 -14.95 -10.00 -6.41
C ASN A 151 -15.83 -10.60 -7.53
N ILE A 152 -16.60 -9.78 -8.24
CA ILE A 152 -17.45 -10.24 -9.36
C ILE A 152 -16.59 -10.65 -10.57
N MET A 153 -15.44 -10.00 -10.75
CA MET A 153 -14.46 -10.34 -11.77
C MET A 153 -13.61 -11.57 -11.40
N GLY A 154 -13.70 -12.06 -10.16
CA GLY A 154 -12.85 -13.15 -9.65
C GLY A 154 -11.39 -12.72 -9.43
N GLU A 155 -11.12 -11.41 -9.33
CA GLU A 155 -9.78 -10.83 -9.20
C GLU A 155 -9.39 -10.58 -7.73
N VAL A 156 -9.75 -11.51 -6.86
CA VAL A 156 -9.47 -11.49 -5.40
C VAL A 156 -8.52 -12.60 -4.97
N ASP A 157 -7.88 -13.27 -5.94
CA ASP A 157 -6.80 -14.21 -5.69
C ASP A 157 -5.61 -13.50 -5.03
N GLN A 158 -4.96 -14.16 -4.07
CA GLN A 158 -3.89 -13.57 -3.28
C GLN A 158 -2.70 -13.09 -4.13
N ASP A 159 -2.38 -13.76 -5.23
CA ASP A 159 -1.33 -13.30 -6.15
C ASP A 159 -1.73 -12.02 -6.91
N VAL A 160 -3.00 -11.88 -7.30
CA VAL A 160 -3.54 -10.67 -7.94
C VAL A 160 -3.51 -9.50 -6.96
N LEU A 161 -4.00 -9.73 -5.73
CA LEU A 161 -3.99 -8.73 -4.66
C LEU A 161 -2.57 -8.30 -4.30
N ALA A 162 -1.61 -9.24 -4.23
CA ALA A 162 -0.21 -8.94 -3.97
C ALA A 162 0.45 -8.07 -5.07
N GLN A 163 -0.03 -8.16 -6.32
CA GLN A 163 0.44 -7.29 -7.40
C GLN A 163 -0.17 -5.88 -7.30
N ARG A 164 -1.45 -5.78 -6.94
CA ARG A 164 -2.14 -4.51 -6.67
C ARG A 164 -1.68 -3.82 -5.38
N ALA A 165 -0.97 -4.54 -4.53
CA ALA A 165 -0.37 -4.03 -3.30
C ALA A 165 0.90 -3.19 -3.51
N LEU A 166 1.33 -2.98 -4.76
CA LEU A 166 2.50 -2.16 -5.11
C LEU A 166 2.08 -0.78 -5.64
N GLY A 167 2.78 0.28 -5.28
CA GLY A 167 2.60 1.63 -5.82
C GLY A 167 3.92 2.24 -6.26
N PHE A 168 3.94 2.83 -7.45
CA PHE A 168 5.07 3.53 -8.05
C PHE A 168 4.60 4.92 -8.47
N ASN A 169 4.45 5.77 -7.45
CA ASN A 169 3.76 7.03 -7.57
C ASN A 169 4.72 8.15 -7.95
N CYS A 170 4.41 8.84 -9.02
CA CYS A 170 5.18 9.97 -9.52
C CYS A 170 4.93 11.20 -8.64
N LEU A 171 5.97 11.76 -8.01
CA LEU A 171 5.84 12.97 -7.23
C LEU A 171 6.11 14.21 -8.08
N ASN A 172 5.12 15.09 -8.10
CA ASN A 172 5.20 16.40 -8.72
C ASN A 172 4.24 17.36 -8.01
N TYR A 173 4.75 18.17 -7.10
CA TYR A 173 3.94 19.07 -6.26
C TYR A 173 3.32 20.24 -7.05
N GLN A 174 3.64 20.37 -8.34
CA GLN A 174 2.98 21.31 -9.26
C GLN A 174 1.77 20.70 -9.96
N ARG A 175 1.52 19.40 -9.78
CA ARG A 175 0.40 18.66 -10.33
C ARG A 175 -0.44 18.08 -9.20
N GLU A 176 -1.64 17.66 -9.56
CA GLU A 176 -2.47 16.88 -8.65
C GLU A 176 -1.76 15.54 -8.33
N PRO A 177 -1.89 15.02 -7.09
CA PRO A 177 -1.16 13.84 -6.65
C PRO A 177 -1.75 12.54 -7.20
N GLU A 178 -0.87 11.54 -7.45
CA GLU A 178 -1.30 10.17 -7.68
C GLU A 178 -1.79 9.53 -6.37
N GLY A 179 -2.91 8.81 -6.45
CA GLY A 179 -3.50 8.14 -5.29
C GLY A 179 -2.68 6.93 -4.83
N THR A 180 -2.85 6.50 -3.58
CA THR A 180 -2.12 5.36 -3.03
C THR A 180 -2.31 4.08 -3.87
N LEU A 181 -1.22 3.36 -4.12
CA LEU A 181 -1.11 2.15 -4.94
C LEU A 181 -1.57 2.35 -6.39
N TYR A 182 -1.34 3.52 -6.98
CA TYR A 182 -1.88 3.87 -8.30
C TYR A 182 -1.24 3.11 -9.47
N ARG A 183 0.08 2.87 -9.39
CA ARG A 183 0.87 2.27 -10.46
C ARG A 183 1.64 1.07 -9.96
N HIS A 184 1.52 -0.06 -10.65
CA HIS A 184 2.13 -1.32 -10.19
C HIS A 184 3.47 -1.67 -10.87
N TYR A 185 4.15 -0.69 -11.48
CA TYR A 185 5.44 -0.86 -12.18
C TYR A 185 6.29 0.40 -12.08
N MET A 186 7.62 0.25 -12.11
CA MET A 186 8.56 1.37 -12.15
C MET A 186 8.59 1.97 -13.58
N PRO A 187 8.21 3.25 -13.75
CA PRO A 187 8.31 3.92 -15.05
C PRO A 187 9.76 3.96 -15.55
N ASP A 188 9.94 4.07 -16.87
CA ASP A 188 11.26 4.33 -17.42
C ASP A 188 11.76 5.73 -17.10
N LYS A 189 13.05 5.95 -17.35
CA LYS A 189 13.70 7.21 -17.06
C LYS A 189 13.09 8.39 -17.80
N GLU A 190 12.69 8.21 -19.07
CA GLU A 190 12.08 9.28 -19.86
C GLU A 190 10.78 9.76 -19.21
N TYR A 191 9.93 8.83 -18.75
CA TYR A 191 8.73 9.17 -18.02
C TYR A 191 9.03 9.87 -16.69
N LEU A 192 9.98 9.35 -15.91
CA LEU A 192 10.36 9.92 -14.61
C LEU A 192 10.88 11.36 -14.77
N ASP A 193 11.79 11.59 -15.72
CA ASP A 193 12.35 12.92 -15.98
C ASP A 193 11.27 13.91 -16.42
N ALA A 194 10.28 13.46 -17.21
CA ALA A 194 9.20 14.31 -17.71
C ALA A 194 8.13 14.63 -16.66
N ASN A 195 7.90 13.74 -15.69
CA ASN A 195 6.72 13.79 -14.82
C ASN A 195 7.04 13.91 -13.34
N CYS A 196 8.13 13.32 -12.84
CA CYS A 196 8.36 13.06 -11.42
C CYS A 196 9.44 14.00 -10.83
N LYS A 197 9.13 15.29 -10.87
CA LYS A 197 10.06 16.38 -10.50
C LYS A 197 10.45 16.41 -9.02
N ASP A 198 9.68 15.75 -8.17
CA ASP A 198 9.94 15.64 -6.74
C ASP A 198 10.31 14.19 -6.34
N GLY A 199 10.73 13.37 -7.31
CA GLY A 199 11.12 11.98 -7.11
C GLY A 199 9.99 10.97 -7.37
N ILE A 200 10.27 9.71 -7.08
CA ILE A 200 9.29 8.62 -7.14
C ILE A 200 9.01 8.10 -5.72
N ARG A 201 7.73 7.98 -5.39
CA ARG A 201 7.22 7.41 -4.14
C ARG A 201 6.83 5.96 -4.35
N LEU A 202 7.57 5.06 -3.73
CA LEU A 202 7.30 3.64 -3.74
C LEU A 202 6.42 3.32 -2.55
N GLU A 203 5.39 2.54 -2.81
CA GLU A 203 4.44 2.09 -1.80
C GLU A 203 4.33 0.57 -1.86
N ILE A 204 4.24 -0.07 -0.71
CA ILE A 204 3.94 -1.50 -0.63
C ILE A 204 3.07 -1.81 0.57
N MET A 205 1.91 -2.41 0.30
CA MET A 205 0.95 -2.83 1.32
C MET A 205 1.22 -4.27 1.74
N PHE A 206 1.16 -4.55 3.03
CA PHE A 206 1.28 -5.90 3.56
C PHE A 206 -0.09 -6.55 3.74
N PRO A 207 -0.16 -7.90 3.69
CA PRO A 207 -1.28 -8.67 4.18
C PRO A 207 -1.70 -8.26 5.61
N SER A 208 -3.01 -8.23 5.89
CA SER A 208 -3.53 -7.82 7.22
C SER A 208 -4.60 -8.75 7.79
N CYS A 209 -4.78 -9.91 7.16
CA CYS A 209 -5.57 -11.01 7.70
C CYS A 209 -4.62 -12.11 8.14
N TRP A 210 -4.73 -12.55 9.38
CA TRP A 210 -3.82 -13.48 10.02
C TRP A 210 -4.54 -14.76 10.47
N LYS A 211 -3.85 -15.89 10.41
CA LYS A 211 -4.37 -17.19 10.90
C LYS A 211 -4.65 -17.18 12.40
N GLY A 212 -3.95 -16.36 13.18
CA GLY A 212 -4.08 -16.30 14.64
C GLY A 212 -3.23 -17.32 15.38
N GLY A 213 -3.17 -17.18 16.71
CA GLY A 213 -2.45 -18.08 17.61
C GLY A 213 -0.95 -18.03 17.40
N ASP A 214 -0.30 -19.18 17.27
CA ASP A 214 1.16 -19.28 17.16
C ASP A 214 1.67 -19.17 15.70
N ALA A 215 0.81 -18.75 14.76
CA ALA A 215 1.14 -18.66 13.33
C ALA A 215 1.95 -17.38 13.01
N VAL A 216 3.06 -17.16 13.71
CA VAL A 216 3.90 -15.96 13.61
C VAL A 216 4.72 -15.89 12.32
N ASP A 217 4.84 -17.02 11.62
CA ASP A 217 5.53 -17.17 10.34
C ASP A 217 5.03 -18.43 9.59
N SER A 218 5.50 -18.66 8.37
CA SER A 218 5.31 -19.89 7.59
C SER A 218 6.57 -20.23 6.78
N ASP A 219 6.68 -21.45 6.26
CA ASP A 219 7.85 -21.89 5.47
C ASP A 219 8.18 -20.99 4.26
N ASN A 220 7.17 -20.31 3.72
CA ASN A 220 7.30 -19.35 2.63
C ASN A 220 7.12 -17.88 3.06
N HIS A 221 7.04 -17.64 4.38
CA HIS A 221 6.86 -16.34 5.03
C HIS A 221 5.62 -15.55 4.61
N LYS A 222 4.63 -16.23 4.03
CA LYS A 222 3.42 -15.64 3.45
C LYS A 222 2.14 -16.37 3.78
N ASP A 223 2.14 -17.70 3.84
CA ASP A 223 0.93 -18.50 4.08
C ASP A 223 0.29 -18.30 5.45
N HIS A 224 0.97 -17.68 6.42
CA HIS A 224 0.37 -17.37 7.72
C HIS A 224 -0.47 -16.08 7.70
N VAL A 225 -0.35 -15.28 6.64
CA VAL A 225 -1.13 -14.06 6.41
C VAL A 225 -1.82 -14.05 5.04
N ALA A 226 -2.80 -13.18 4.86
CA ALA A 226 -3.49 -12.96 3.60
C ALA A 226 -3.91 -11.50 3.45
N PHE A 227 -3.95 -11.01 2.21
CA PHE A 227 -4.60 -9.76 1.89
C PHE A 227 -6.12 -9.92 2.08
N PRO A 228 -6.81 -8.90 2.63
CA PRO A 228 -8.24 -8.80 2.47
C PRO A 228 -8.58 -8.56 0.98
N ASP A 229 -9.83 -8.82 0.61
CA ASP A 229 -10.30 -8.80 -0.78
C ASP A 229 -10.15 -7.45 -1.53
N LEU A 230 -9.87 -6.35 -0.82
CA LEU A 230 -9.60 -5.03 -1.42
C LEU A 230 -8.18 -4.50 -1.15
N VAL A 231 -7.22 -5.42 -0.92
CA VAL A 231 -5.81 -5.18 -0.55
C VAL A 231 -5.63 -4.50 0.80
N MET A 232 -6.21 -3.32 0.98
CA MET A 232 -6.07 -2.51 2.19
C MET A 232 -7.19 -2.79 3.20
N THR A 233 -8.42 -2.81 2.70
CA THR A 233 -9.67 -2.96 3.46
C THR A 233 -10.44 -4.18 2.96
N GLY A 234 -11.68 -4.34 3.42
CA GLY A 234 -12.59 -5.37 2.91
C GLY A 234 -12.71 -6.56 3.86
N THR A 235 -12.89 -7.76 3.32
CA THR A 235 -13.14 -8.99 4.09
C THR A 235 -11.91 -9.89 4.10
N CYS A 236 -11.61 -10.48 5.25
CA CYS A 236 -10.57 -11.50 5.33
C CYS A 236 -11.04 -12.82 4.71
N PRO A 237 -10.19 -13.50 3.93
CA PRO A 237 -10.53 -14.80 3.38
C PRO A 237 -10.68 -15.86 4.48
N SER A 238 -11.40 -16.93 4.17
CA SER A 238 -11.54 -18.08 5.07
C SER A 238 -10.18 -18.63 5.50
N GLY A 239 -10.04 -18.94 6.79
CA GLY A 239 -8.78 -19.41 7.39
C GLY A 239 -7.90 -18.30 7.98
N TYR A 240 -8.22 -17.02 7.77
CA TYR A 240 -7.48 -15.88 8.33
C TYR A 240 -8.40 -14.99 9.16
N PRO A 241 -8.88 -15.47 10.34
CA PRO A 241 -9.94 -14.79 11.08
C PRO A 241 -9.49 -13.55 11.86
N VAL A 242 -8.19 -13.34 12.04
CA VAL A 242 -7.67 -12.27 12.90
C VAL A 242 -7.24 -11.07 12.05
N ARG A 243 -7.71 -9.88 12.42
CA ARG A 243 -7.23 -8.61 11.86
C ARG A 243 -5.98 -8.17 12.63
N ILE A 244 -4.93 -7.83 11.90
CA ILE A 244 -3.71 -7.20 12.44
C ILE A 244 -3.56 -5.79 11.82
N PRO A 245 -2.75 -4.88 12.40
CA PRO A 245 -2.50 -3.59 11.79
C PRO A 245 -2.06 -3.77 10.33
N SER A 246 -2.71 -3.10 9.40
CA SER A 246 -2.27 -3.15 8.01
C SER A 246 -1.05 -2.25 7.86
N LEU A 247 0.10 -2.86 7.57
CA LEU A 247 1.33 -2.12 7.30
C LEU A 247 1.38 -1.67 5.85
N MET A 248 1.76 -0.41 5.64
CA MET A 248 2.16 0.10 4.34
C MET A 248 3.50 0.80 4.47
N TYR A 249 4.46 0.48 3.60
CA TYR A 249 5.69 1.27 3.53
C TYR A 249 5.54 2.31 2.44
N GLU A 250 6.07 3.50 2.71
CA GLU A 250 6.23 4.57 1.75
C GLU A 250 7.68 5.04 1.77
N VAL A 251 8.34 5.01 0.60
CA VAL A 251 9.75 5.37 0.44
C VAL A 251 9.88 6.27 -0.77
N ILE A 252 10.53 7.41 -0.62
CA ILE A 252 10.75 8.35 -1.72
C ILE A 252 12.21 8.27 -2.17
N TRP A 253 12.42 8.05 -3.47
CA TRP A 253 13.74 8.10 -4.10
C TRP A 253 13.87 9.33 -4.99
N ASN A 254 14.96 10.10 -4.80
CA ASN A 254 15.23 11.32 -5.55
C ASN A 254 15.76 11.00 -6.96
N THR A 255 14.85 10.66 -7.86
CA THR A 255 15.17 10.39 -9.27
C THR A 255 15.53 11.65 -10.04
N ASP A 256 15.00 12.82 -9.65
CA ASP A 256 15.25 14.10 -10.35
C ASP A 256 16.72 14.55 -10.21
N ALA A 257 17.43 14.10 -9.17
CA ALA A 257 18.89 14.28 -9.03
C ALA A 257 19.72 13.68 -10.19
N PHE A 258 19.10 12.88 -11.06
CA PHE A 258 19.75 12.25 -12.22
C PHE A 258 19.12 12.70 -13.56
N ALA A 259 18.30 13.76 -13.57
CA ALA A 259 17.56 14.20 -14.75
C ALA A 259 18.45 14.66 -15.91
N ASP A 260 19.69 15.08 -15.64
CA ASP A 260 20.67 15.55 -16.62
C ASP A 260 21.62 14.46 -17.14
N ARG A 261 21.48 13.22 -16.65
CA ARG A 261 22.36 12.09 -16.98
C ARG A 261 21.61 11.04 -17.77
N ASN A 262 22.26 10.40 -18.73
CA ASN A 262 21.70 9.23 -19.41
C ASN A 262 21.84 7.98 -18.53
N GLY A 263 20.86 7.07 -18.54
CA GLY A 263 20.93 5.85 -17.73
C GLY A 263 19.58 5.21 -17.45
N LYS A 264 19.53 4.35 -16.43
CA LYS A 264 18.28 3.73 -15.96
C LYS A 264 18.30 3.48 -14.46
N PHE A 265 17.13 3.53 -13.83
CA PHE A 265 16.95 3.10 -12.45
C PHE A 265 16.78 1.58 -12.38
N VAL A 266 17.29 0.98 -11.31
CA VAL A 266 17.28 -0.47 -11.09
C VAL A 266 17.29 -0.77 -9.59
N PHE A 267 16.52 -1.75 -9.15
CA PHE A 267 16.58 -2.23 -7.77
C PHE A 267 17.77 -3.15 -7.55
N ALA A 268 18.21 -3.28 -6.30
CA ALA A 268 19.36 -4.10 -5.92
C ALA A 268 19.22 -5.58 -6.36
N ASN A 269 18.00 -6.10 -6.47
CA ASN A 269 17.71 -7.43 -7.02
C ASN A 269 17.69 -7.48 -8.56
N ASN A 270 18.36 -6.52 -9.21
CA ASN A 270 18.48 -6.36 -10.65
C ASN A 270 17.13 -6.19 -11.37
N ASP A 271 16.10 -5.68 -10.68
CA ASP A 271 14.80 -5.41 -11.27
C ASP A 271 14.73 -3.99 -11.86
N THR A 272 14.51 -3.90 -13.17
CA THR A 272 14.27 -2.63 -13.87
C THR A 272 12.79 -2.35 -14.12
N THR A 273 11.91 -3.27 -13.75
CA THR A 273 10.46 -3.24 -14.04
C THR A 273 9.63 -2.75 -12.86
N GLY A 274 10.12 -2.91 -11.63
CA GLY A 274 9.40 -2.64 -10.38
C GLY A 274 8.56 -3.82 -9.89
N TYR A 275 8.24 -4.80 -10.74
CA TYR A 275 7.44 -5.96 -10.35
C TYR A 275 8.14 -6.86 -9.32
N GLY A 276 9.46 -6.79 -9.25
CA GLY A 276 10.33 -7.47 -8.31
C GLY A 276 10.45 -6.77 -6.96
N TYR A 277 9.80 -5.62 -6.78
CA TYR A 277 9.82 -4.90 -5.51
C TYR A 277 9.11 -5.72 -4.43
N HIS A 278 9.71 -5.71 -3.24
CA HIS A 278 9.23 -6.43 -2.07
C HIS A 278 9.67 -5.69 -0.82
N ALA A 279 9.09 -6.08 0.30
CA ALA A 279 9.46 -5.57 1.59
C ALA A 279 9.15 -6.60 2.67
N ASP A 280 9.83 -6.41 3.79
CA ASP A 280 9.98 -7.40 4.82
C ASP A 280 9.82 -6.73 6.19
N PHE A 281 9.15 -7.44 7.10
CA PHE A 281 8.81 -6.95 8.43
C PHE A 281 9.13 -7.99 9.48
N ILE A 282 9.76 -7.56 10.59
CA ILE A 282 9.77 -8.29 11.86
C ILE A 282 9.30 -7.33 12.94
N THR A 283 8.33 -7.74 13.75
CA THR A 283 7.87 -6.94 14.87
C THR A 283 8.96 -6.79 15.93
N GLY A 284 9.14 -5.57 16.40
CA GLY A 284 9.95 -5.23 17.57
C GLY A 284 9.15 -4.35 18.50
N TRP A 285 7.87 -4.67 18.65
CA TRP A 285 6.98 -4.10 19.64
C TRP A 285 6.85 -5.03 20.83
N GLU A 286 6.74 -4.45 22.02
CA GLU A 286 6.11 -5.14 23.14
C GLU A 286 4.61 -5.30 22.84
N GLU A 287 4.12 -6.55 22.82
CA GLU A 287 2.78 -6.89 22.34
C GLU A 287 1.68 -6.12 23.08
N GLU A 288 1.75 -6.07 24.42
CA GLU A 288 0.77 -5.36 25.25
C GLU A 288 0.78 -3.85 24.95
N PHE A 289 1.96 -3.25 24.80
CA PHE A 289 2.08 -1.83 24.48
C PHE A 289 1.52 -1.50 23.10
N LEU A 290 1.83 -2.33 22.09
CA LEU A 290 1.27 -2.15 20.75
C LEU A 290 -0.25 -2.31 20.77
N GLN A 291 -0.79 -3.24 21.55
CA GLN A 291 -2.24 -3.38 21.68
C GLN A 291 -2.88 -2.14 22.32
N ASP A 292 -2.26 -1.56 23.34
CA ASP A 292 -2.69 -0.30 23.95
C ASP A 292 -2.61 0.87 22.95
N ALA A 293 -1.55 0.92 22.14
CA ALA A 293 -1.40 1.90 21.06
C ALA A 293 -2.49 1.74 19.99
N ILE A 294 -2.79 0.53 19.54
CA ILE A 294 -3.90 0.25 18.61
C ILE A 294 -5.23 0.77 19.17
N ASN A 295 -5.47 0.58 20.47
CA ASN A 295 -6.71 0.99 21.11
C ASN A 295 -6.80 2.51 21.35
N THR A 296 -5.66 3.20 21.48
CA THR A 296 -5.59 4.59 21.97
C THR A 296 -5.18 5.59 20.89
N CYS A 297 -4.21 5.26 20.05
CA CYS A 297 -3.59 6.13 19.04
C CYS A 297 -4.46 6.22 17.76
N THR A 298 -5.66 6.79 17.86
CA THR A 298 -6.67 6.76 16.78
C THR A 298 -6.89 8.09 16.06
N SER A 299 -5.93 9.01 16.13
CA SER A 299 -6.01 10.33 15.47
C SER A 299 -6.16 10.21 13.95
N GLU A 300 -7.08 10.98 13.37
CA GLU A 300 -7.26 11.07 11.91
C GLU A 300 -6.09 11.77 11.20
N THR A 301 -5.23 12.47 11.94
CA THR A 301 -4.05 13.13 11.34
C THR A 301 -2.92 12.14 11.03
N GLY A 302 -2.94 10.98 11.69
CA GLY A 302 -1.86 9.99 11.65
C GLY A 302 -0.51 10.49 12.17
N LYS A 303 -0.45 11.62 12.90
CA LYS A 303 0.80 12.12 13.51
C LYS A 303 1.13 11.33 14.77
N ILE A 304 2.40 10.94 14.92
CA ILE A 304 2.87 10.21 16.10
C ILE A 304 2.81 11.06 17.37
N GLU A 305 2.92 12.38 17.25
CA GLU A 305 2.82 13.33 18.37
C GLU A 305 1.40 13.45 18.94
N ASP A 306 0.38 13.03 18.17
CA ASP A 306 -1.00 13.06 18.65
C ASP A 306 -1.29 11.87 19.59
N CYS A 307 -0.46 10.82 19.59
CA CYS A 307 -0.67 9.70 20.50
C CYS A 307 -0.01 9.92 21.87
N PRO A 308 -0.77 9.92 22.98
CA PRO A 308 -0.23 10.14 24.31
C PRO A 308 0.64 9.01 24.85
N LEU A 309 0.67 7.84 24.19
CA LEU A 309 1.47 6.69 24.62
C LEU A 309 2.89 6.73 24.05
N PHE A 310 3.11 7.43 22.93
CA PHE A 310 4.38 7.38 22.22
C PHE A 310 5.41 8.34 22.80
N ASP A 311 6.61 7.80 23.06
CA ASP A 311 7.78 8.61 23.39
C ASP A 311 8.48 8.96 22.09
N VAL A 312 8.15 10.16 21.58
CA VAL A 312 8.63 10.65 20.30
C VAL A 312 10.01 11.30 20.44
N ILE A 313 11.01 10.69 19.82
CA ILE A 313 12.38 11.20 19.75
C ILE A 313 12.57 12.22 18.62
N SER A 314 13.66 12.97 18.70
CA SER A 314 14.01 13.94 17.65
C SER A 314 14.42 13.23 16.36
N GLU A 315 14.24 13.88 15.20
CA GLU A 315 14.75 13.37 13.92
C GLU A 315 16.26 13.14 13.95
N GLY A 316 17.01 14.02 14.61
CA GLY A 316 18.48 13.89 14.75
C GLY A 316 18.90 12.65 15.54
N GLU A 317 18.13 12.30 16.58
CA GLU A 317 18.37 11.07 17.35
C GLU A 317 18.06 9.82 16.52
N ALA A 318 16.90 9.79 15.86
CA ALA A 318 16.51 8.69 14.97
C ALA A 318 17.51 8.49 13.82
N THR A 319 17.93 9.57 13.15
CA THR A 319 18.89 9.49 12.02
C THR A 319 20.31 9.12 12.44
N SER A 320 20.66 9.28 13.73
CA SER A 320 21.95 8.86 14.27
C SER A 320 22.05 7.38 14.61
N CYS A 321 20.92 6.66 14.55
CA CYS A 321 20.89 5.24 14.86
C CYS A 321 21.51 4.41 13.72
N GLU A 322 22.53 3.62 14.04
CA GLU A 322 23.21 2.73 13.11
C GLU A 322 23.21 1.30 13.67
N MET A 323 23.10 0.30 12.80
CA MET A 323 23.28 -1.10 13.17
C MET A 323 24.74 -1.52 13.02
N GLU A 324 25.15 -2.53 13.78
CA GLU A 324 26.48 -3.12 13.65
C GLU A 324 26.54 -4.06 12.43
N LEU A 325 27.31 -3.71 11.42
CA LEU A 325 27.49 -4.56 10.24
C LEU A 325 28.38 -5.76 10.53
N PRO A 326 28.01 -6.99 10.09
CA PRO A 326 28.93 -8.12 10.10
C PRO A 326 30.22 -7.79 9.36
N LYS A 327 31.36 -8.22 9.90
CA LYS A 327 32.71 -7.89 9.36
C LYS A 327 32.89 -8.22 7.87
N VAL A 328 32.15 -9.21 7.37
CA VAL A 328 32.17 -9.61 5.96
C VAL A 328 31.51 -8.57 5.03
N LEU A 329 30.56 -7.79 5.55
CA LEU A 329 29.84 -6.73 4.82
C LEU A 329 30.34 -5.33 5.12
N ALA A 330 31.01 -5.12 6.26
CA ALA A 330 31.52 -3.80 6.68
C ALA A 330 32.48 -3.11 5.69
N LYS A 331 33.00 -3.84 4.68
CA LYS A 331 33.87 -3.31 3.62
C LYS A 331 33.27 -3.41 2.22
N GLU A 332 32.04 -3.90 2.09
CA GLU A 332 31.35 -3.97 0.81
C GLU A 332 30.91 -2.55 0.42
N ASP A 333 31.30 -2.11 -0.78
CA ASP A 333 30.78 -0.85 -1.32
C ASP A 333 29.35 -1.07 -1.80
N VAL A 334 28.41 -0.37 -1.14
CA VAL A 334 26.98 -0.41 -1.44
C VAL A 334 26.45 0.96 -1.90
N LEU A 335 27.34 1.96 -2.01
CA LEU A 335 26.98 3.33 -2.36
C LEU A 335 27.36 3.65 -3.81
N GLY A 336 28.50 3.15 -4.28
CA GLY A 336 29.04 3.43 -5.60
C GLY A 336 29.64 4.84 -5.76
N PRO A 337 30.04 5.24 -6.98
CA PRO A 337 29.90 4.48 -8.22
C PRO A 337 30.65 3.14 -8.23
N MET A 338 29.99 2.07 -8.70
CA MET A 338 30.52 0.71 -8.72
C MET A 338 30.22 -0.01 -10.03
N ALA A 339 31.14 -0.85 -10.51
CA ALA A 339 31.00 -1.51 -11.81
C ALA A 339 29.89 -2.59 -11.87
N LYS A 340 29.42 -3.08 -10.71
CA LYS A 340 28.39 -4.12 -10.57
C LYS A 340 27.59 -3.88 -9.30
N LEU A 341 26.31 -4.26 -9.30
CA LEU A 341 25.52 -4.32 -8.08
C LEU A 341 26.14 -5.33 -7.08
N PRO A 342 26.13 -5.03 -5.76
CA PRO A 342 26.59 -5.96 -4.74
C PRO A 342 25.74 -7.22 -4.73
N GLY A 343 26.37 -8.38 -4.52
CA GLY A 343 25.73 -9.70 -4.69
C GLY A 343 25.77 -10.28 -6.11
N GLY A 344 26.08 -9.45 -7.12
CA GLY A 344 26.35 -9.87 -8.49
C GLY A 344 25.15 -10.40 -9.27
N THR A 345 25.34 -10.68 -10.56
CA THR A 345 24.31 -11.22 -11.49
C THR A 345 24.04 -12.72 -11.32
N GLY A 346 24.48 -13.32 -10.22
CA GLY A 346 24.57 -14.78 -10.02
C GLY A 346 23.30 -15.43 -9.47
N SER A 347 22.37 -14.64 -8.96
CA SER A 347 21.01 -15.10 -8.69
C SER A 347 20.18 -14.89 -9.95
N SER A 348 19.49 -15.93 -10.41
CA SER A 348 18.77 -16.04 -11.68
C SER A 348 17.55 -15.12 -11.81
N TYR A 349 17.64 -13.90 -11.31
CA TYR A 349 16.63 -12.88 -11.47
C TYR A 349 16.81 -12.28 -12.86
N GLY A 350 15.96 -12.69 -13.81
CA GLY A 350 15.94 -12.11 -15.15
C GLY A 350 15.95 -10.58 -15.02
N ASP A 351 16.84 -9.92 -15.75
CA ASP A 351 17.04 -8.47 -15.76
C ASP A 351 15.82 -7.70 -16.33
N GLY A 352 14.78 -8.43 -16.76
CA GLY A 352 13.60 -7.90 -17.43
C GLY A 352 13.94 -7.23 -18.76
N SER A 353 15.18 -7.38 -19.26
CA SER A 353 15.67 -6.81 -20.51
C SER A 353 16.15 -7.93 -21.43
N ASP A 354 15.54 -8.06 -22.61
CA ASP A 354 15.99 -8.94 -23.70
C ASP A 354 17.31 -8.47 -24.33
N ASP A 355 18.36 -8.20 -23.54
CA ASP A 355 19.67 -7.74 -24.03
C ASP A 355 20.68 -8.89 -24.17
N GLY A 356 20.22 -10.14 -24.11
CA GLY A 356 21.01 -11.34 -24.43
C GLY A 356 20.99 -11.67 -25.92
N ALA A 357 22.05 -11.31 -26.64
CA ALA A 357 22.25 -11.61 -28.05
C ALA A 357 21.88 -13.06 -28.44
N SER A 358 20.75 -13.22 -29.11
CA SER A 358 20.41 -14.36 -29.97
C SER A 358 19.48 -13.85 -31.06
N GLN A 359 20.00 -13.71 -32.28
CA GLN A 359 19.21 -13.32 -33.44
C GLN A 359 18.08 -14.35 -33.67
N ALA A 360 16.84 -13.90 -33.47
CA ALA A 360 15.64 -14.46 -34.10
C ALA A 360 14.75 -13.28 -34.57
N PRO A 361 14.08 -13.40 -35.72
CA PRO A 361 13.64 -12.24 -36.47
C PRO A 361 12.32 -11.66 -35.93
N GLY A 362 12.32 -10.35 -35.66
CA GLY A 362 11.12 -9.53 -35.61
C GLY A 362 10.28 -9.65 -34.34
N SER A 363 10.84 -9.22 -33.19
CA SER A 363 10.04 -8.76 -32.05
C SER A 363 10.45 -7.32 -31.75
N THR A 364 9.53 -6.39 -31.95
CA THR A 364 9.67 -5.00 -31.52
C THR A 364 9.72 -4.99 -29.99
N ALA A 365 10.78 -4.41 -29.41
CA ALA A 365 10.82 -4.03 -28.01
C ALA A 365 9.54 -3.25 -27.69
N GLY A 366 8.63 -3.86 -26.92
CA GLY A 366 7.39 -3.21 -26.51
C GLY A 366 7.75 -2.02 -25.62
N ALA A 367 7.22 -0.84 -25.95
CA ALA A 367 7.30 0.31 -25.05
C ALA A 367 6.78 -0.10 -23.68
N LYS A 368 7.49 0.29 -22.61
CA LYS A 368 6.94 0.12 -21.26
C LYS A 368 5.60 0.87 -21.19
N PRO A 369 4.58 0.27 -20.55
CA PRO A 369 3.26 0.86 -20.51
C PRO A 369 3.32 2.24 -19.84
N THR A 370 2.45 3.15 -20.24
CA THR A 370 2.32 4.49 -19.66
C THR A 370 0.89 4.66 -19.16
N LEU A 371 0.66 4.66 -17.85
CA LEU A 371 -0.67 5.01 -17.31
C LEU A 371 -0.99 6.47 -17.63
N SER A 372 -2.18 6.71 -18.16
CA SER A 372 -2.79 8.03 -18.22
C SER A 372 -3.30 8.44 -16.85
N TYR A 373 -2.89 9.63 -16.43
CA TYR A 373 -3.19 10.24 -15.14
C TYR A 373 -4.70 10.47 -14.89
N THR A 374 -5.24 9.94 -13.79
CA THR A 374 -6.58 10.28 -13.26
C THR A 374 -6.40 10.94 -11.88
N PRO A 375 -6.81 12.22 -11.69
CA PRO A 375 -6.43 12.98 -10.50
C PRO A 375 -7.06 12.54 -9.17
N GLY A 376 -6.33 12.73 -8.07
CA GLY A 376 -6.85 12.84 -6.69
C GLY A 376 -6.74 14.28 -6.15
N ASP A 377 -7.21 14.55 -4.93
CA ASP A 377 -7.25 15.91 -4.34
C ASP A 377 -5.88 16.40 -3.80
N ARG A 378 -5.49 17.63 -4.16
CA ARG A 378 -4.29 18.33 -3.66
C ARG A 378 -4.35 18.76 -2.18
N PRO A 379 -3.31 18.51 -1.36
CA PRO A 379 -3.21 19.05 -0.01
C PRO A 379 -2.80 20.54 0.01
N GLU A 380 -3.30 21.30 1.00
CA GLU A 380 -3.06 22.74 1.15
C GLU A 380 -1.65 23.12 1.66
N ASN A 381 -0.83 22.16 2.11
CA ASN A 381 0.52 22.42 2.64
C ASN A 381 1.56 21.43 2.08
N SER A 382 2.63 21.96 1.49
CA SER A 382 3.73 21.18 0.88
C SER A 382 4.76 20.66 1.90
N ALA A 383 4.78 21.16 3.14
CA ALA A 383 5.70 20.73 4.19
C ALA A 383 5.24 19.47 4.96
N SER A 384 4.14 18.87 4.51
CA SER A 384 3.63 17.59 4.99
C SER A 384 2.88 16.97 3.82
N PRO A 385 3.57 16.30 2.87
CA PRO A 385 2.86 15.48 1.91
C PRO A 385 2.20 14.36 2.71
N LEU A 386 0.94 14.58 3.12
CA LEU A 386 0.05 13.48 3.43
C LEU A 386 -0.01 12.65 2.15
N PRO A 387 0.38 11.36 2.14
CA PRO A 387 -0.27 10.48 1.21
C PRO A 387 -1.74 10.50 1.57
N GLY A 388 -2.54 10.91 0.60
CA GLY A 388 -3.95 10.67 0.59
C GLY A 388 -4.81 11.57 1.49
N GLN A 389 -5.24 12.70 0.92
CA GLN A 389 -6.68 13.02 0.97
C GLN A 389 -7.52 11.87 0.35
N VAL A 390 -6.89 10.88 -0.30
CA VAL A 390 -7.42 9.58 -0.73
C VAL A 390 -7.90 8.68 0.43
N PHE A 391 -7.52 8.95 1.69
CA PHE A 391 -8.13 8.26 2.85
C PHE A 391 -9.50 8.81 3.23
N LYS A 392 -9.92 9.96 2.66
CA LYS A 392 -11.33 10.30 2.54
C LYS A 392 -11.86 9.58 1.31
N GLU A 393 -12.61 8.51 1.52
CA GLU A 393 -13.68 8.20 0.60
C GLU A 393 -14.66 9.39 0.66
N THR A 394 -14.47 10.39 -0.19
CA THR A 394 -15.53 11.35 -0.47
C THR A 394 -16.59 10.56 -1.20
N SER A 395 -17.79 10.49 -0.63
CA SER A 395 -18.97 10.00 -1.33
C SER A 395 -19.13 10.83 -2.61
N ALA A 396 -18.65 10.31 -3.73
CA ALA A 396 -18.62 11.02 -4.99
C ALA A 396 -20.05 11.16 -5.54
N TYR A 397 -20.71 12.28 -5.24
CA TYR A 397 -21.84 12.76 -6.03
C TYR A 397 -22.01 14.28 -5.89
N GLU A 398 -21.03 15.04 -6.35
CA GLU A 398 -21.26 16.43 -6.76
C GLU A 398 -20.75 16.64 -8.20
N ALA A 399 -21.68 16.49 -9.15
CA ALA A 399 -21.50 17.06 -10.47
C ALA A 399 -21.54 18.59 -10.37
N PRO A 400 -20.64 19.34 -11.03
CA PRO A 400 -20.69 20.80 -11.02
C PRO A 400 -21.98 21.27 -11.72
N ALA A 401 -22.76 22.08 -11.00
CA ALA A 401 -23.95 22.73 -11.56
C ALA A 401 -23.55 23.68 -12.71
N PRO A 402 -24.32 23.74 -13.81
CA PRO A 402 -24.04 24.66 -14.90
C PRO A 402 -24.26 26.11 -14.43
N SER A 403 -23.20 26.93 -14.45
CA SER A 403 -23.30 28.36 -14.23
C SER A 403 -23.99 29.02 -15.43
N LEU A 404 -25.24 29.46 -15.22
CA LEU A 404 -25.93 30.39 -16.11
C LEU A 404 -25.30 31.77 -15.95
N ALA A 405 -24.46 32.17 -16.91
CA ALA A 405 -24.00 33.53 -17.05
C ALA A 405 -25.16 34.46 -17.45
N LEU A 406 -25.37 35.52 -16.67
CA LEU A 406 -26.09 36.73 -17.11
C LEU A 406 -25.13 37.92 -17.01
N PRO A 407 -25.06 38.79 -18.04
CA PRO A 407 -24.05 39.83 -18.13
C PRO A 407 -24.47 41.05 -17.31
N SER A 408 -23.53 41.68 -16.60
CA SER A 408 -23.68 43.08 -16.23
C SER A 408 -22.38 43.86 -16.41
N SER A 409 -22.58 45.09 -16.86
CA SER A 409 -21.69 45.96 -17.59
C SER A 409 -20.44 46.45 -16.84
N GLN A 410 -19.40 46.67 -17.64
CA GLN A 410 -18.17 47.39 -17.33
C GLN A 410 -18.44 48.76 -16.70
N THR A 411 -17.64 49.13 -15.70
CA THR A 411 -17.21 50.53 -15.54
C THR A 411 -15.78 50.55 -15.03
N THR A 412 -14.90 51.01 -15.90
CA THR A 412 -13.47 51.27 -15.69
C THR A 412 -13.29 52.51 -14.82
N LEU A 413 -12.50 52.43 -13.76
CA LEU A 413 -11.82 53.59 -13.18
C LEU A 413 -10.36 53.23 -12.89
N ILE A 414 -9.49 53.84 -13.71
CA ILE A 414 -8.04 53.90 -13.56
C ILE A 414 -7.73 54.97 -12.52
N GLN A 415 -6.92 54.67 -11.51
CA GLN A 415 -6.19 55.70 -10.78
C GLN A 415 -4.76 55.24 -10.47
N ILE A 416 -3.84 56.07 -10.96
CA ILE A 416 -2.39 55.97 -10.87
C ILE A 416 -1.94 56.94 -9.77
N ALA A 417 -1.05 56.52 -8.87
CA ALA A 417 -0.16 57.40 -8.09
C ALA A 417 0.98 56.51 -7.54
N GLN A 418 2.18 56.49 -8.15
CA GLN A 418 3.33 57.39 -7.96
C GLN A 418 3.82 57.55 -6.50
N SER A 419 4.90 56.81 -6.21
CA SER A 419 6.01 57.09 -5.27
C SER A 419 6.57 58.52 -5.45
N VAL A 420 7.20 59.20 -4.48
CA VAL A 420 8.45 58.91 -3.71
C VAL A 420 8.56 59.89 -2.48
N PRO A 421 9.67 60.07 -1.71
CA PRO A 421 9.72 59.77 -0.27
C PRO A 421 10.20 60.91 0.68
N GLY A 422 10.20 60.64 2.00
CA GLY A 422 11.37 60.89 2.85
C GLY A 422 11.36 62.01 3.91
N VAL A 423 11.78 61.60 5.13
CA VAL A 423 12.78 62.22 6.03
C VAL A 423 12.33 62.78 7.40
N ASP A 424 12.87 62.08 8.42
CA ASP A 424 13.38 62.43 9.77
C ASP A 424 12.65 63.29 10.81
N GLY A 425 12.75 62.82 12.06
CA GLY A 425 12.94 63.69 13.23
C GLY A 425 12.50 63.12 14.59
N SER A 426 13.46 62.65 15.41
CA SER A 426 13.40 62.38 16.87
C SER A 426 12.80 63.56 17.70
N VAL A 427 12.30 63.48 18.94
CA VAL A 427 12.83 62.95 20.23
C VAL A 427 11.73 63.05 21.32
N GLY A 428 11.79 62.26 22.39
CA GLY A 428 11.62 62.78 23.77
C GLY A 428 10.31 62.55 24.58
N ALA A 429 10.30 61.48 25.37
CA ALA A 429 9.89 61.33 26.78
C ALA A 429 8.61 61.98 27.41
N ALA A 430 7.81 61.08 27.99
CA ALA A 430 7.25 61.05 29.36
C ALA A 430 5.93 61.77 29.75
N ALA A 431 5.04 60.91 30.27
CA ALA A 431 4.07 61.07 31.37
C ALA A 431 2.73 61.78 31.14
N ALA A 432 1.65 60.99 31.12
CA ALA A 432 0.50 61.11 32.05
C ALA A 432 -0.53 59.98 31.80
N GLU A 433 -0.78 59.15 32.82
CA GLU A 433 -2.07 58.48 33.04
C GLU A 433 -3.11 59.54 33.49
N PRO A 434 -4.45 59.36 33.33
CA PRO A 434 -5.15 58.19 33.89
C PRO A 434 -6.50 57.75 33.25
N THR A 435 -7.06 56.73 33.92
CA THR A 435 -8.48 56.36 34.12
C THR A 435 -9.21 55.43 33.15
N ILE A 436 -9.67 54.34 33.77
CA ILE A 436 -10.50 53.22 33.33
C ILE A 436 -11.96 53.66 33.16
N ALA A 437 -12.62 53.16 32.11
CA ALA A 437 -14.08 52.97 32.07
C ALA A 437 -14.41 51.63 31.41
N GLU A 438 -14.96 50.70 32.20
CA GLU A 438 -15.60 49.46 31.72
C GLU A 438 -16.92 49.75 31.01
N VAL A 439 -17.21 49.03 29.92
CA VAL A 439 -18.53 48.99 29.26
C VAL A 439 -18.85 47.53 28.92
N PRO A 440 -20.10 47.05 29.15
CA PRO A 440 -20.38 45.65 29.41
C PRO A 440 -20.72 44.80 28.18
N THR A 441 -20.57 43.51 28.39
CA THR A 441 -20.87 42.35 27.56
C THR A 441 -22.38 42.10 27.42
N SER A 442 -22.78 41.63 26.23
CA SER A 442 -23.93 40.78 25.86
C SER A 442 -24.91 41.36 24.82
N ILE A 443 -24.97 40.72 23.65
CA ILE A 443 -26.05 40.83 22.65
C ILE A 443 -26.66 39.43 22.50
N PRO A 444 -27.99 39.26 22.59
CA PRO A 444 -28.63 37.95 22.47
C PRO A 444 -28.77 37.54 20.99
N THR A 445 -28.30 36.34 20.65
CA THR A 445 -28.51 35.72 19.32
C THR A 445 -29.87 35.04 19.27
N SER A 446 -30.78 35.50 18.40
CA SER A 446 -32.04 34.81 18.10
C SER A 446 -31.83 33.69 17.08
N ALA A 447 -32.47 32.53 17.30
CA ALA A 447 -32.44 31.38 16.40
C ALA A 447 -33.14 31.66 15.04
N PRO A 448 -32.71 31.04 13.91
CA PRO A 448 -33.33 31.24 12.60
C PRO A 448 -34.70 30.55 12.49
N ALA A 449 -35.64 31.19 11.79
CA ALA A 449 -36.95 30.66 11.48
C ALA A 449 -36.89 29.67 10.30
N THR A 450 -37.52 28.50 10.45
CA THR A 450 -37.63 27.45 9.42
C THR A 450 -38.79 27.72 8.46
N THR A 451 -38.51 27.75 7.15
CA THR A 451 -39.53 27.76 6.07
C THR A 451 -39.90 26.32 5.68
N PRO A 452 -41.19 25.97 5.50
CA PRO A 452 -41.58 24.63 5.06
C PRO A 452 -41.21 24.36 3.60
N ALA A 453 -40.83 23.12 3.29
CA ALA A 453 -40.49 22.67 1.93
C ALA A 453 -41.74 22.63 1.01
N PRO A 454 -41.60 22.96 -0.28
CA PRO A 454 -42.70 22.91 -1.25
C PRO A 454 -43.10 21.46 -1.56
N GLU A 455 -44.40 21.25 -1.75
CA GLU A 455 -45.00 19.95 -2.06
C GLU A 455 -44.60 19.49 -3.48
N PRO A 456 -44.09 18.25 -3.67
CA PRO A 456 -43.59 17.82 -4.97
C PRO A 456 -44.73 17.49 -5.93
N ALA A 457 -44.64 18.05 -7.15
CA ALA A 457 -45.49 17.64 -8.27
C ALA A 457 -45.19 16.17 -8.66
N PRO A 458 -46.20 15.39 -9.09
CA PRO A 458 -46.01 13.97 -9.37
C PRO A 458 -45.15 13.76 -10.63
N PRO A 459 -44.08 12.94 -10.57
CA PRO A 459 -43.32 12.58 -11.76
C PRO A 459 -44.08 11.51 -12.57
N THR A 460 -44.36 11.81 -13.83
CA THR A 460 -44.74 10.81 -14.85
C THR A 460 -43.52 9.99 -15.23
N ASP A 461 -43.33 8.86 -14.56
CA ASP A 461 -42.34 7.84 -14.93
C ASP A 461 -43.09 6.52 -15.19
N THR A 462 -42.90 5.92 -16.37
CA THR A 462 -43.72 4.82 -16.91
C THR A 462 -43.21 3.42 -16.54
N LYS A 463 -42.27 3.31 -15.59
CA LYS A 463 -41.83 2.04 -15.01
C LYS A 463 -42.46 1.82 -13.63
N SER A 464 -43.12 0.67 -13.42
CA SER A 464 -43.60 0.23 -12.11
C SER A 464 -42.46 -0.42 -11.33
N TYR A 465 -42.12 0.11 -10.16
CA TYR A 465 -41.09 -0.43 -9.27
C TYR A 465 -41.74 -1.14 -8.08
N TRP A 466 -41.10 -2.17 -7.53
CA TRP A 466 -41.62 -2.97 -6.42
C TRP A 466 -41.77 -2.15 -5.14
N SER A 467 -40.79 -1.30 -4.84
CA SER A 467 -40.88 -0.34 -3.74
C SER A 467 -40.08 0.91 -4.01
N THR A 468 -40.38 1.98 -3.28
CA THR A 468 -39.68 3.26 -3.36
C THR A 468 -39.24 3.66 -1.97
N GLN A 469 -37.96 4.02 -1.82
CA GLN A 469 -37.38 4.51 -0.57
C GLN A 469 -36.80 5.90 -0.78
N TYR A 470 -36.91 6.76 0.23
CA TYR A 470 -36.27 8.07 0.23
C TYR A 470 -35.22 8.10 1.33
N ILE A 471 -34.02 8.54 0.99
CA ILE A 471 -32.92 8.77 1.93
C ILE A 471 -32.55 10.24 1.87
N THR A 472 -32.60 10.91 3.01
CA THR A 472 -32.20 12.31 3.12
C THR A 472 -30.81 12.38 3.73
N ASN A 473 -29.86 13.01 3.04
CA ASN A 473 -28.53 13.31 3.55
C ASN A 473 -28.24 14.80 3.39
N GLY A 474 -28.21 15.54 4.50
CA GLY A 474 -28.17 17.00 4.49
C GLY A 474 -29.34 17.60 3.71
N ASN A 475 -29.03 18.37 2.67
CA ASN A 475 -30.02 19.03 1.79
C ASN A 475 -30.42 18.18 0.57
N LEU A 476 -29.86 16.98 0.41
CA LEU A 476 -30.14 16.09 -0.72
C LEU A 476 -31.13 15.00 -0.30
N VAL A 477 -32.18 14.79 -1.10
CA VAL A 477 -33.13 13.68 -0.96
C VAL A 477 -32.97 12.73 -2.14
N SER A 478 -32.40 11.55 -1.87
CA SER A 478 -32.23 10.48 -2.85
C SER A 478 -33.44 9.55 -2.84
N LYS A 479 -34.06 9.37 -4.01
CA LYS A 479 -35.15 8.42 -4.24
C LYS A 479 -34.59 7.12 -4.83
N ILE A 480 -34.65 6.04 -4.07
CA ILE A 480 -34.26 4.69 -4.49
C ILE A 480 -35.51 3.95 -4.96
N LEU A 481 -35.42 3.34 -6.14
CA LEU A 481 -36.48 2.58 -6.77
C LEU A 481 -36.03 1.11 -6.81
N TRP A 482 -36.70 0.24 -6.06
CA TRP A 482 -36.34 -1.17 -5.95
C TRP A 482 -37.08 -1.97 -7.04
N ASP A 483 -36.33 -2.78 -7.79
CA ASP A 483 -36.86 -3.75 -8.75
C ASP A 483 -36.70 -5.17 -8.19
N GLU A 484 -37.77 -5.97 -8.24
CA GLU A 484 -37.76 -7.35 -7.73
C GLU A 484 -37.55 -8.31 -8.90
N LYS A 485 -36.39 -8.98 -8.95
CA LYS A 485 -36.08 -9.99 -9.96
C LYS A 485 -36.28 -11.39 -9.38
N ILE A 486 -37.40 -12.04 -9.70
CA ILE A 486 -37.63 -13.45 -9.35
C ILE A 486 -36.79 -14.35 -10.26
N VAL A 487 -35.89 -15.13 -9.67
CA VAL A 487 -35.10 -16.16 -10.37
C VAL A 487 -35.59 -17.54 -9.92
N TYR A 488 -36.06 -18.35 -10.87
CA TYR A 488 -36.45 -19.74 -10.58
C TYR A 488 -35.22 -20.64 -10.68
N VAL A 489 -34.93 -21.38 -9.61
CA VAL A 489 -33.92 -22.44 -9.60
C VAL A 489 -34.65 -23.77 -9.75
N THR A 490 -34.41 -24.46 -10.87
CA THR A 490 -34.88 -25.84 -11.08
C THR A 490 -33.81 -26.78 -10.54
N GLU A 491 -34.00 -27.32 -9.33
CA GLU A 491 -33.17 -28.43 -8.85
C GLU A 491 -33.49 -29.69 -9.65
N LEU A 492 -32.52 -30.18 -10.43
CA LEU A 492 -32.55 -31.53 -10.97
C LEU A 492 -32.03 -32.48 -9.89
N ALA A 493 -32.95 -33.21 -9.25
CA ALA A 493 -32.59 -34.34 -8.39
C ALA A 493 -31.95 -35.44 -9.24
N VAL A 494 -30.63 -35.62 -9.11
CA VAL A 494 -29.93 -36.80 -9.63
C VAL A 494 -30.10 -37.92 -8.61
N GLU A 495 -31.01 -38.85 -8.90
CA GLU A 495 -31.21 -40.05 -8.10
C GLU A 495 -30.03 -41.02 -8.35
N THR A 496 -29.06 -41.06 -7.43
CA THR A 496 -27.98 -42.06 -7.47
C THR A 496 -28.47 -43.39 -6.93
N GLU A 497 -28.80 -44.33 -7.82
CA GLU A 497 -28.95 -45.75 -7.46
C GLU A 497 -27.58 -46.38 -7.19
N VAL A 498 -27.38 -46.86 -5.96
CA VAL A 498 -26.22 -47.67 -5.58
C VAL A 498 -26.51 -49.14 -5.91
N VAL A 499 -25.93 -49.65 -7.00
CA VAL A 499 -25.99 -51.08 -7.35
C VAL A 499 -24.83 -51.83 -6.69
N THR A 500 -25.14 -52.58 -5.64
CA THR A 500 -24.17 -53.47 -4.98
C THR A 500 -24.00 -54.76 -5.80
N VAL A 501 -22.87 -54.92 -6.49
CA VAL A 501 -22.56 -56.16 -7.23
C VAL A 501 -21.78 -57.11 -6.31
N THR A 502 -22.47 -58.13 -5.79
CA THR A 502 -21.85 -59.24 -5.05
C THR A 502 -21.18 -60.20 -6.04
N SER A 503 -19.85 -60.35 -5.98
CA SER A 503 -19.13 -61.33 -6.80
C SER A 503 -19.40 -62.75 -6.29
N MET A 504 -20.24 -63.51 -6.99
CA MET A 504 -20.34 -64.96 -6.80
C MET A 504 -19.29 -65.66 -7.67
N VAL A 505 -18.48 -66.51 -7.03
CA VAL A 505 -17.58 -67.44 -7.70
C VAL A 505 -18.42 -68.51 -8.40
N VAL A 506 -18.41 -68.53 -9.73
CA VAL A 506 -18.96 -69.62 -10.54
C VAL A 506 -17.88 -70.13 -11.48
N VAL A 507 -17.49 -71.37 -11.22
CA VAL A 507 -16.58 -72.20 -12.02
C VAL A 507 -17.20 -72.44 -13.40
N THR A 508 -16.42 -72.24 -14.47
CA THR A 508 -16.76 -72.68 -15.83
C THR A 508 -15.59 -73.42 -16.49
N PRO A 509 -15.88 -74.36 -17.42
CA PRO A 509 -15.07 -75.55 -17.64
C PRO A 509 -14.06 -75.44 -18.80
N GLU A 510 -13.12 -76.38 -18.82
CA GLU A 510 -12.05 -76.56 -19.80
C GLU A 510 -12.49 -76.48 -21.27
N ALA A 511 -11.72 -75.75 -22.07
CA ALA A 511 -11.65 -75.96 -23.51
C ALA A 511 -10.19 -76.18 -23.94
N ARG A 512 -9.91 -77.44 -24.29
CA ARG A 512 -8.68 -77.97 -24.89
C ARG A 512 -8.07 -77.04 -25.95
N ARG A 513 -6.78 -76.76 -25.85
CA ARG A 513 -5.91 -76.59 -27.03
C ARG A 513 -4.79 -77.62 -27.05
N ARG A 514 -4.72 -78.28 -28.21
CA ARG A 514 -3.82 -79.38 -28.57
C ARG A 514 -2.35 -79.02 -28.41
N ARG A 515 -1.59 -80.01 -27.91
CA ARG A 515 -0.12 -80.13 -28.01
C ARG A 515 0.35 -79.96 -29.46
N ARG A 516 1.41 -79.18 -29.65
CA ARG A 516 2.51 -79.49 -30.58
C ARG A 516 3.82 -79.23 -29.85
N GLY A 517 4.67 -80.26 -29.83
CA GLY A 517 5.91 -80.27 -29.06
C GLY A 517 7.14 -79.82 -29.85
N ALA A 518 8.20 -79.66 -29.06
CA ALA A 518 9.63 -79.80 -29.36
C ALA A 518 10.26 -78.90 -30.44
N HIS A 519 11.26 -78.10 -30.05
CA HIS A 519 12.66 -78.54 -30.09
C HIS A 519 13.61 -77.52 -29.40
N LEU A 520 14.66 -78.06 -28.77
CA LEU A 520 15.79 -77.36 -28.13
C LEU A 520 16.74 -76.70 -29.16
N HIS A 521 17.36 -75.59 -28.74
CA HIS A 521 18.81 -75.32 -28.63
C HIS A 521 18.94 -73.81 -28.30
N GLY A 522 19.53 -73.32 -27.21
CA GLY A 522 20.78 -73.71 -26.57
C GLY A 522 21.89 -72.81 -27.09
N HIS A 523 22.22 -71.71 -26.39
CA HIS A 523 23.57 -71.13 -26.29
C HIS A 523 23.57 -70.13 -25.14
N GLY A 524 24.37 -70.41 -24.10
CA GLY A 524 24.74 -69.43 -23.10
C GLY A 524 25.85 -68.53 -23.62
N HIS A 525 26.06 -67.40 -22.95
CA HIS A 525 27.30 -67.15 -22.21
C HIS A 525 27.10 -65.99 -21.24
N ARG A 526 27.84 -66.12 -20.14
CA ARG A 526 27.86 -65.36 -18.89
C ARG A 526 28.74 -64.12 -18.98
N HIS A 527 28.40 -63.13 -18.14
CA HIS A 527 29.26 -62.17 -17.40
C HIS A 527 30.24 -61.32 -18.22
N PHE A 528 30.32 -60.01 -18.04
CA PHE A 528 30.25 -59.23 -16.79
C PHE A 528 29.29 -58.05 -16.86
#